data_AF-W3AJT8-F1
#
_entry.id   AF-W3AJT8-F1
#
_cell.length_a   1.000
_cell.length_b   1.000
_cell.length_c   1.000
_cell.angle_alpha   90.00
_cell.angle_beta   90.00
_cell.angle_gamma   90.00
#
_symmetry.space_group_name_H-M   'P 1'
#
loop_
_entity.id
_entity.type
_entity.pdbx_description
1 polymer ?
#
loop_
_entity_poly.entity_id
_entity_poly.type
_entity_poly.pdbx_seq_one_letter_code
_entity_poly.pdbx_strand_id
1 'polypeptide(L)' 'MAEDIVTNFEFVDDKFSEMEYSDIFIKGFSYDFNDALIVQIARKYGAILITDDVDFGNYKIDFPIVTSNNILLCMRR' A
#
# COMPACT_ATOMS: atom_id res chain seq x y z
N MET A 1 2.55 -25.89 -18.81
CA MET A 1 2.51 -24.55 -19.41
C MET A 1 2.44 -23.57 -18.26
N ALA A 2 3.16 -22.45 -18.31
CA ALA A 2 3.02 -21.43 -17.27
C ALA A 2 1.62 -20.81 -17.43
N GLU A 3 0.77 -20.96 -16.43
CA GLU A 3 -0.50 -20.22 -16.36
C GLU A 3 -0.18 -18.76 -16.06
N ASP A 4 -0.76 -17.86 -16.84
CA ASP A 4 -0.58 -16.43 -16.63
C ASP A 4 -1.33 -16.04 -15.35
N ILE A 5 -0.58 -15.55 -14.36
CA ILE A 5 -1.14 -15.19 -13.06
C ILE A 5 -2.18 -14.06 -13.20
N VAL A 6 -2.13 -13.31 -14.30
CA VAL A 6 -3.05 -12.21 -14.63
C VAL A 6 -4.52 -12.65 -14.60
N THR A 7 -4.85 -13.91 -14.86
CA THR A 7 -6.26 -14.37 -14.82
C THR A 7 -6.88 -14.31 -13.42
N ASN A 8 -6.05 -14.20 -12.38
CA ASN A 8 -6.49 -14.11 -10.99
C ASN A 8 -6.50 -12.66 -10.47
N PHE A 9 -6.17 -11.68 -11.31
CA PHE A 9 -6.06 -10.28 -10.91
C PHE A 9 -6.94 -9.36 -11.76
N GLU A 10 -7.41 -8.29 -11.12
CA GLU A 10 -8.06 -7.17 -11.78
C GLU A 10 -7.06 -6.02 -11.92
N PHE A 11 -6.87 -5.52 -13.14
CA PHE A 11 -6.09 -4.30 -13.36
C PHE A 11 -6.91 -3.08 -12.97
N VAL A 12 -6.27 -2.13 -12.30
CA VAL A 12 -6.89 -0.89 -11.85
C VAL A 12 -6.09 0.33 -12.29
N ASP A 13 -6.79 1.44 -12.55
CA ASP A 13 -6.19 2.76 -12.76
C ASP A 13 -5.67 3.30 -11.41
N ASP A 14 -4.50 3.93 -11.33
CA ASP A 14 -4.00 4.45 -10.06
C ASP A 14 -4.84 5.62 -9.51
N LYS A 15 -5.61 6.31 -10.37
CA LYS A 15 -6.34 7.53 -10.07
C LYS A 15 -5.45 8.62 -9.47
N PHE A 16 -4.19 8.68 -9.88
CA PHE A 16 -3.20 9.61 -9.36
C PHE A 16 -3.62 11.07 -9.50
N SER A 17 -4.32 11.41 -10.59
CA SER A 17 -4.87 12.75 -10.83
C SER A 17 -5.93 13.19 -9.82
N GLU A 18 -6.50 12.26 -9.06
CA GLU A 18 -7.52 12.53 -8.03
C GLU A 18 -6.97 12.45 -6.60
N MET A 19 -5.66 12.27 -6.42
CA MET A 19 -5.04 12.17 -5.12
C MET A 19 -4.63 13.53 -4.58
N GLU A 20 -4.79 13.73 -3.28
CA GLU A 20 -4.41 14.97 -2.62
C GLU A 20 -2.90 15.02 -2.38
N TYR A 21 -2.30 16.18 -2.67
CA TYR A 21 -0.84 16.35 -2.53
C TYR A 21 -0.36 16.05 -1.10
N SER A 22 -1.14 16.43 -0.09
CA SER A 22 -0.82 16.18 1.32
C SER A 22 -0.68 14.70 1.66
N ASP A 23 -1.41 13.85 0.94
CA ASP A 23 -1.55 12.44 1.28
C ASP A 23 -0.44 11.57 0.70
N ILE A 24 0.21 12.07 -0.36
CA ILE A 24 1.31 11.39 -1.05
C ILE A 24 2.66 12.04 -0.73
N PHE A 25 2.69 13.37 -0.64
CA PHE A 25 3.94 14.14 -0.60
C PHE A 25 4.23 14.78 0.77
N ILE A 26 3.28 14.80 1.71
CA ILE A 26 3.46 15.39 3.04
C ILE A 26 3.26 14.33 4.13
N LYS A 27 4.26 13.47 4.30
CA LYS A 27 4.36 12.61 5.48
C LYS A 27 5.85 12.32 5.77
N GLY A 28 6.43 13.04 6.72
CA GLY A 28 7.64 12.66 7.49
C GLY A 28 8.97 12.46 6.77
N PHE A 29 9.05 11.75 5.65
CA PHE A 29 10.26 11.53 4.85
C PHE A 29 9.85 11.30 3.40
N SER A 30 10.44 12.07 2.48
CA SER A 30 10.27 11.97 1.02
C SER A 30 10.73 10.64 0.39
N TYR A 31 11.10 9.66 1.22
CA TYR A 31 11.60 8.35 0.79
C TYR A 31 10.50 7.28 0.69
N ASP A 32 9.27 7.59 1.10
CA ASP A 32 8.16 6.63 1.20
C ASP A 32 7.02 6.91 0.20
N PHE A 33 7.35 7.52 -0.94
CA PHE A 33 6.37 7.93 -1.97
C PHE A 33 5.57 6.73 -2.51
N ASN A 34 6.25 5.62 -2.79
CA ASN A 34 5.64 4.41 -3.33
C ASN A 34 4.64 3.80 -2.34
N ASP A 35 4.93 3.79 -1.05
CA ASP A 35 4.02 3.22 -0.06
C ASP A 35 2.80 4.11 0.12
N ALA A 36 3.01 5.44 0.18
CA ALA A 36 1.91 6.40 0.20
C ALA A 36 1.02 6.26 -1.05
N LEU A 37 1.61 6.11 -2.24
CA LEU A 37 0.89 5.89 -3.48
C LEU A 37 0.06 4.59 -3.42
N ILE A 38 0.68 3.47 -3.02
CA ILE A 38 0.00 2.17 -2.93
C ILE A 38 -1.18 2.23 -1.94
N VAL A 39 -1.00 2.88 -0.78
CA VAL A 39 -2.07 3.07 0.20
C VAL A 39 -3.21 3.90 -0.36
N GLN A 40 -2.90 4.96 -1.12
CA GLN A 40 -3.93 5.80 -1.74
C GLN A 40 -4.69 5.08 -2.85
N ILE A 41 -4.01 4.31 -3.71
CA ILE A 41 -4.66 3.43 -4.69
C ILE A 41 -5.62 2.48 -3.95
N ALA A 42 -5.12 1.79 -2.93
CA ALA A 42 -5.94 0.83 -2.19
C ALA A 42 -7.16 1.50 -1.52
N ARG A 43 -7.02 2.71 -0.97
CA ARG A 43 -8.16 3.49 -0.43
C ARG A 43 -9.19 3.82 -1.50
N LYS A 44 -8.77 4.26 -2.68
CA LYS A 44 -9.67 4.61 -3.80
C LYS A 44 -10.52 3.43 -4.27
N TYR A 45 -9.99 2.22 -4.17
CA TYR A 45 -10.70 0.99 -4.53
C TYR A 45 -11.33 0.24 -3.34
N GLY A 46 -11.17 0.74 -2.10
CA GLY A 46 -11.63 0.03 -0.91
C GLY A 46 -10.93 -1.32 -0.69
N ALA A 47 -9.69 -1.44 -1.14
CA ALA A 47 -8.90 -2.67 -1.06
C ALA A 47 -8.22 -2.83 0.32
N ILE A 48 -7.83 -4.08 0.61
CA ILE A 48 -7.01 -4.46 1.76
C ILE A 48 -5.58 -4.66 1.26
N LEU A 49 -4.60 -4.12 1.96
CA LEU A 49 -3.20 -4.39 1.64
C LEU A 49 -2.71 -5.61 2.41
N ILE A 50 -2.16 -6.59 1.69
CA ILE A 50 -1.54 -7.76 2.29
C ILE A 50 -0.02 -7.58 2.19
N THR A 51 0.65 -7.36 3.32
CA THR A 51 2.10 -7.18 3.35
C THR A 51 2.68 -7.50 4.73
N ASP A 52 3.94 -7.94 4.74
CA ASP A 52 4.77 -8.07 5.95
C ASP A 52 5.87 -6.98 5.98
N ASP A 53 5.85 -6.04 5.01
CA ASP A 53 6.85 -4.99 4.87
C ASP A 53 6.68 -3.89 5.90
N VAL A 54 7.76 -3.64 6.65
CA VAL A 54 7.77 -2.73 7.79
C VAL A 54 7.50 -1.28 7.42
N ASP A 55 7.83 -0.88 6.19
CA ASP A 55 7.65 0.50 5.75
C ASP A 55 6.14 0.89 5.78
N PHE A 56 5.25 -0.09 5.56
CA PHE A 56 3.80 0.05 5.69
C PHE A 56 3.25 0.00 7.14
N GLY A 57 4.06 -0.39 8.13
CA GLY A 57 3.62 -0.52 9.53
C GLY A 57 3.03 0.79 10.09
N ASN A 58 3.48 1.93 9.58
CA ASN A 58 3.01 3.26 9.97
C ASN A 58 1.57 3.59 9.51
N TYR A 59 0.99 2.82 8.57
CA TYR A 59 -0.36 3.02 8.04
C TYR A 59 -1.42 2.11 8.69
N LYS A 60 -1.02 1.20 9.58
CA LYS A 60 -1.93 0.25 10.23
C LYS A 60 -3.00 0.93 11.10
N ILE A 61 -2.77 2.16 11.52
CA ILE A 61 -3.70 2.93 12.37
C ILE A 61 -4.95 3.35 11.59
N ASP A 62 -4.79 3.66 10.31
CA ASP A 62 -5.79 4.36 9.48
C ASP A 62 -6.07 3.66 8.13
N PHE A 63 -5.60 2.42 7.95
CA PHE A 63 -5.77 1.65 6.72
C PHE A 63 -5.70 0.13 6.98
N PRO A 64 -6.61 -0.69 6.38
CA PRO A 64 -6.65 -2.13 6.61
C PRO A 64 -5.46 -2.85 5.99
N ILE A 65 -4.54 -3.29 6.85
CA ILE A 65 -3.38 -4.13 6.50
C ILE A 65 -3.56 -5.52 7.10
N VAL A 66 -3.43 -6.55 6.27
CA VAL A 66 -3.36 -7.95 6.67
C VAL A 66 -1.91 -8.42 6.53
N THR A 67 -1.41 -9.10 7.55
CA THR A 67 -0.02 -9.58 7.63
C THR A 67 -0.01 -11.02 8.11
N SER A 68 0.90 -11.82 7.56
CA SER A 68 1.18 -13.17 8.04
C SER A 68 2.22 -13.17 9.16
N ASN A 69 3.01 -12.10 9.25
CA ASN A 69 4.12 -11.94 10.19
C ASN A 69 4.17 -10.52 10.77
N ASN A 70 3.46 -10.31 11.89
CA ASN A 70 3.45 -9.03 12.59
C ASN A 70 4.85 -8.61 13.11
N ILE A 71 5.77 -9.55 13.33
CA ILE A 71 7.13 -9.21 13.78
C ILE A 71 7.84 -8.45 12.66
N LEU A 72 7.79 -8.95 11.43
CA LEU A 72 8.37 -8.27 10.27
C LEU A 72 7.67 -6.93 10.00
N LEU A 73 6.34 -6.90 10.02
CA LEU A 73 5.56 -5.67 9.77
C LEU A 73 5.88 -4.55 10.79
N CYS A 74 6.24 -4.89 12.02
CA CYS A 74 6.49 -3.91 13.09
C CYS A 74 7.98 -3.81 13.49
N MET A 75 8.88 -4.45 12.74
CA MET A 75 10.33 -4.45 13.00
C MET A 75 10.94 -3.08 12.72
N ARG A 76 11.18 -2.27 13.75
CA ARG A 76 11.88 -0.99 13.60
C ARG A 76 13.25 -1.19 12.94
N ARG A 77 13.49 -0.51 11.82
CA ARG A 77 14.81 -0.36 11.20
C ARG A 77 15.69 0.59 12.02
#